data_AF-A0ABD0Q3P5-F1
#
_entry.id   AF-A0ABD0Q3P5-F1
#
_cell.length_a   1.000
_cell.length_b   1.000
_cell.length_c   1.000
_cell.angle_alpha   90.00
_cell.angle_beta   90.00
_cell.angle_gamma   90.00
#
_symmetry.space_group_name_H-M   'P 1'
#
loop_
_entity.id
_entity.type
_entity.pdbx_description
1 polymer ?
#
loop_
_entity_poly.entity_id
_entity_poly.type
_entity_poly.pdbx_seq_one_letter_code
_entity_poly.pdbx_strand_id
1 'polypeptide(L)'
;MRRVRRFQVAQYSCLLIKYAKDTRYSEKGMATHDMSTMEAVPANCLRDIHALALQACVIGIDEGQFFPDTVEFCEEMANMGKTIIVAALDGTFQRKPFGNILNLVPLAESVVKLNAVCMQCFKEAAYTKRLGAEKE
;
A
#
# COMPACT_ATOMS: atom_id res chain seq x y z
N MET A 1 1.94 5.20 5.10
CA MET A 1 2.88 6.12 4.41
C MET A 1 3.81 6.99 5.26
N ARG A 2 3.68 7.07 6.59
CA ARG A 2 4.65 7.82 7.43
C ARG A 2 6.12 7.40 7.23
N ARG A 3 6.37 6.13 6.87
CA ARG A 3 7.72 5.62 6.56
C ARG A 3 8.34 6.30 5.32
N VAL A 4 7.57 6.53 4.25
CA VAL A 4 8.04 7.24 3.04
C VAL A 4 8.41 8.69 3.38
N ARG A 5 7.61 9.38 4.22
CA ARG A 5 7.91 10.77 4.64
C ARG A 5 9.28 10.91 5.28
N ARG A 6 9.77 9.91 6.02
CA ARG A 6 11.11 9.95 6.64
C ARG A 6 12.22 10.06 5.59
N PHE A 7 12.07 9.36 4.47
CA PHE A 7 13.01 9.45 3.35
C PHE A 7 12.88 10.78 2.59
N GLN A 8 11.66 11.28 2.43
CA GLN A 8 11.43 12.58 1.79
C GLN A 8 12.07 13.73 2.60
N VAL A 9 11.96 13.72 3.93
CA VAL A 9 12.63 14.70 4.80
C VAL A 9 14.16 14.61 4.64
N ALA A 10 14.69 13.40 4.47
CA ALA A 10 16.09 13.17 4.15
C ALA A 10 16.47 13.41 2.66
N GLN A 11 15.61 14.09 1.89
CA GLN A 11 15.84 14.51 0.50
C GLN A 11 16.00 13.37 -0.52
N TYR A 12 15.54 12.16 -0.21
CA TYR A 12 15.47 11.08 -1.21
C TYR A 12 14.35 11.35 -2.22
N SER A 13 14.61 11.01 -3.49
CA SER A 13 13.57 10.96 -4.52
C SER A 13 12.55 9.88 -4.16
N CYS A 14 11.32 10.30 -3.88
CA CYS A 14 10.23 9.42 -3.43
C CYS A 14 9.09 9.42 -4.44
N LEU A 15 8.62 8.24 -4.83
CA LEU A 15 7.40 8.05 -5.60
C LEU A 15 6.33 7.42 -4.71
N LEU A 16 5.12 7.99 -4.74
CA LEU A 16 3.98 7.51 -3.99
C LEU A 16 2.88 7.10 -4.95
N ILE A 17 2.34 5.89 -4.78
CA ILE A 17 1.42 5.27 -5.72
C ILE A 17 0.15 4.91 -4.97
N LYS A 18 -1.00 5.24 -5.55
CA LYS A 18 -2.32 4.85 -5.03
C LYS A 18 -3.12 4.10 -6.10
N TYR A 19 -3.99 3.19 -5.67
CA TYR A 19 -4.89 2.51 -6.59
C TYR A 19 -5.94 3.47 -7.16
N ALA A 20 -6.00 3.61 -8.47
CA ALA A 20 -6.81 4.65 -9.13
C ALA A 20 -8.31 4.49 -8.91
N LYS A 21 -8.80 3.25 -8.75
CA LYS A 21 -10.23 2.99 -8.51
C LYS A 21 -10.63 3.16 -7.04
N ASP A 22 -9.68 3.40 -6.15
CA ASP A 22 -9.99 3.76 -4.78
C ASP A 22 -10.21 5.28 -4.66
N THR A 23 -11.46 5.69 -4.87
CA THR A 23 -11.89 7.09 -4.83
C THR A 23 -12.47 7.50 -3.47
N ARG A 24 -12.42 6.61 -2.46
CA ARG A 24 -12.98 6.86 -1.11
C ARG A 24 -12.29 8.03 -0.42
N TYR A 25 -11.05 8.33 -0.81
CA TYR A 25 -10.28 9.49 -0.40
C TYR A 25 -9.93 10.29 -1.65
N SER A 26 -10.24 11.59 -1.65
CA SER A 26 -10.24 12.55 -2.77
C SER A 26 -9.32 12.27 -3.98
N GLU A 27 -9.75 12.71 -5.17
CA GLU A 27 -8.98 12.63 -6.42
C GLU A 27 -7.54 13.15 -6.32
N LYS A 28 -7.24 14.09 -5.39
CA LYS A 28 -5.97 14.84 -5.34
C LYS A 28 -5.02 14.55 -4.17
N GLY A 29 -5.31 13.63 -3.26
CA GLY A 29 -4.33 13.38 -2.18
C GLY A 29 -4.70 12.26 -1.25
N MET A 30 -3.68 11.48 -0.87
CA MET A 30 -3.82 10.52 0.22
C MET A 30 -3.97 11.29 1.52
N ALA A 31 -5.22 11.44 1.95
CA ALA A 31 -5.56 11.89 3.27
C ALA A 31 -5.35 10.73 4.26
N THR A 32 -4.09 10.45 4.60
CA THR A 32 -3.84 10.01 5.97
C THR A 32 -4.30 11.15 6.87
N HIS A 33 -5.00 10.87 7.98
CA HIS A 33 -5.56 11.85 8.94
C HIS A 33 -4.58 12.96 9.43
N ASP A 34 -3.31 12.91 9.04
CA ASP A 34 -2.34 13.99 9.17
C ASP A 34 -2.30 14.84 7.87
N MET A 35 -2.73 16.11 7.94
CA MET A 35 -2.81 17.16 6.88
C MET A 35 -1.48 17.49 6.13
N SER A 36 -0.74 16.47 5.70
CA SER A 36 0.49 16.59 4.92
C SER A 36 0.31 15.70 3.68
N THR A 37 -0.29 16.27 2.65
CA THR A 37 -0.55 15.56 1.41
C THR A 37 0.77 15.41 0.65
N MET A 38 1.40 14.23 0.76
CA MET A 38 2.29 13.79 -0.31
C MET A 38 1.42 13.48 -1.52
N GLU A 39 1.75 14.08 -2.66
CA GLU A 39 1.04 13.81 -3.91
C GLU A 39 1.31 12.37 -4.34
N ALA A 40 0.24 11.61 -4.56
CA ALA A 40 0.32 10.21 -4.96
C ALA A 40 -0.16 10.07 -6.40
N VAL A 41 0.59 9.33 -7.21
CA VAL A 41 0.28 9.02 -8.59
C VAL A 41 -0.76 7.89 -8.61
N PRO A 42 -1.96 8.12 -9.18
CA PRO A 42 -2.95 7.07 -9.33
C PRO A 42 -2.53 6.11 -10.45
N ALA A 43 -2.64 4.81 -10.20
CA ALA A 43 -2.37 3.77 -11.19
C ALA A 43 -3.36 2.59 -11.04
N ASN A 44 -3.61 1.88 -12.14
CA ASN A 44 -4.36 0.62 -12.13
C ASN A 44 -3.42 -0.60 -12.07
N CYS A 45 -2.29 -0.51 -12.78
CA CYS A 45 -1.20 -1.48 -12.75
C CYS A 45 0.11 -0.74 -12.44
N LEU A 46 1.02 -1.36 -11.70
CA LEU A 46 2.31 -0.75 -11.37
C LEU A 46 3.24 -0.67 -12.57
N ARG A 47 3.06 -1.55 -13.57
CA ARG A 47 3.78 -1.48 -14.84
C ARG A 47 3.58 -0.18 -15.59
N ASP A 48 2.40 0.43 -15.49
CA ASP A 48 2.05 1.68 -16.21
C ASP A 48 2.92 2.87 -15.75
N ILE A 49 3.45 2.79 -14.54
CA ILE A 49 4.27 3.84 -13.91
C ILE A 49 5.73 3.40 -13.74
N HIS A 50 6.14 2.31 -14.39
CA HIS A 50 7.49 1.74 -14.28
C HIS A 50 8.59 2.77 -14.60
N ALA A 51 8.44 3.51 -15.69
CA ALA A 51 9.39 4.55 -16.09
C ALA A 51 9.55 5.68 -15.04
N LEU A 52 8.49 5.97 -14.28
CA LEU A 52 8.52 6.94 -13.19
C LEU A 52 9.19 6.33 -11.95
N ALA A 53 8.88 5.06 -11.65
CA ALA A 53 9.48 4.32 -10.54
C ALA A 53 11.00 4.16 -10.69
N LEU A 54 11.50 4.03 -11.93
CA LEU A 54 12.94 3.99 -12.22
C LEU A 54 13.67 5.26 -11.76
N GLN A 55 13.01 6.41 -11.71
CA GLN A 55 13.59 7.70 -11.31
C GLN A 55 13.56 7.94 -9.79
N ALA A 56 12.84 7.10 -9.04
CA ALA A 56 12.73 7.20 -7.59
C ALA A 56 13.74 6.29 -6.88
N CYS A 57 14.21 6.73 -5.72
CA CYS A 57 15.01 5.90 -4.80
C CYS A 57 14.10 5.10 -3.85
N VAL A 58 12.97 5.70 -3.46
CA VAL A 58 12.01 5.13 -2.52
C VAL A 58 10.63 5.10 -3.16
N ILE A 59 9.99 3.94 -3.17
CA ILE A 59 8.67 3.74 -3.77
C ILE A 59 7.69 3.32 -2.68
N GLY A 60 6.65 4.11 -2.47
CA GLY A 60 5.52 3.78 -1.62
C GLY A 60 4.34 3.31 -2.44
N ILE A 61 3.80 2.12 -2.13
CA ILE A 61 2.58 1.60 -2.73
C ILE A 61 1.50 1.55 -1.65
N ASP A 62 0.41 2.30 -1.82
CA ASP A 62 -0.77 2.24 -0.95
C ASP A 62 -1.83 1.33 -1.57
N GLU A 63 -2.56 0.61 -0.71
CA GLU A 63 -3.57 -0.37 -1.11
C GLU A 63 -3.02 -1.43 -2.09
N GLY A 64 -1.80 -1.93 -1.79
CA GLY A 64 -1.04 -2.86 -2.63
C GLY A 64 -1.82 -4.11 -3.05
N GLN A 65 -2.78 -4.58 -2.24
CA GLN A 65 -3.58 -5.76 -2.55
C GLN A 65 -4.46 -5.61 -3.81
N PHE A 66 -4.67 -4.40 -4.32
CA PHE A 66 -5.45 -4.17 -5.54
C PHE A 66 -4.63 -4.24 -6.83
N PHE A 67 -3.30 -4.18 -6.75
CA PHE A 67 -2.45 -4.24 -7.93
C PHE A 67 -2.10 -5.70 -8.24
N PRO A 68 -2.44 -6.20 -9.45
CA PRO A 68 -2.19 -7.59 -9.81
C PRO A 68 -0.69 -7.91 -9.94
N ASP A 69 0.12 -6.89 -10.25
CA ASP A 69 1.56 -6.97 -10.52
C ASP A 69 2.43 -6.52 -9.33
N THR A 70 1.86 -6.44 -8.11
CA THR A 70 2.60 -5.97 -6.92
C THR A 70 3.85 -6.77 -6.65
N VAL A 71 3.75 -8.10 -6.73
CA VAL A 71 4.84 -8.99 -6.32
C VAL A 71 6.00 -8.86 -7.29
N GLU A 72 5.76 -8.99 -8.60
CA GLU A 72 6.80 -8.89 -9.62
C GLU A 72 7.44 -7.50 -9.63
N PHE A 73 6.63 -6.44 -9.53
CA PHE A 73 7.13 -5.07 -9.50
C PHE A 73 8.01 -4.81 -8.28
N CYS A 74 7.61 -5.28 -7.09
CA CYS A 74 8.40 -5.07 -5.88
C CYS A 74 9.74 -5.79 -5.96
N GLU A 75 9.73 -7.05 -6.38
CA GLU A 75 10.96 -7.84 -6.51
C GLU A 75 11.92 -7.21 -7.53
N GLU A 76 11.42 -6.79 -8.69
CA GLU A 76 12.23 -6.14 -9.72
C GLU A 76 12.86 -4.85 -9.22
N MET A 77 12.05 -3.94 -8.65
CA MET A 77 12.51 -2.64 -8.20
C MET A 77 13.48 -2.73 -7.00
N ALA A 78 13.27 -3.71 -6.11
CA ALA A 78 14.15 -3.95 -4.96
C ALA A 78 15.51 -4.47 -5.43
N ASN A 79 15.54 -5.40 -6.38
CA ASN A 79 16.77 -5.90 -7.01
C ASN A 79 17.54 -4.81 -7.78
N MET A 80 16.87 -3.73 -8.21
CA MET A 80 17.49 -2.52 -8.77
C MET A 80 18.01 -1.54 -7.70
N GLY A 81 18.01 -1.93 -6.41
CA GLY A 81 18.53 -1.14 -5.30
C GLY A 81 17.57 -0.09 -4.76
N LYS A 82 16.27 -0.17 -5.07
CA LYS A 82 15.25 0.76 -4.58
C LYS A 82 14.67 0.28 -3.25
N THR A 83 14.31 1.23 -2.38
CA THR A 83 13.56 0.90 -1.15
C THR A 83 12.07 0.92 -1.44
N ILE A 84 11.37 -0.18 -1.17
CA ILE A 84 9.94 -0.31 -1.43
C ILE A 84 9.17 -0.44 -0.13
N ILE A 85 8.10 0.35 0.01
CA ILE A 85 7.24 0.35 1.18
C ILE A 85 5.81 0.08 0.70
N VAL A 86 5.33 -1.14 0.93
CA VAL A 86 3.96 -1.54 0.58
C VAL A 86 3.07 -1.43 1.82
N ALA A 87 1.95 -0.72 1.70
CA ALA A 87 0.84 -0.77 2.63
C ALA A 87 -0.31 -1.52 1.96
N ALA A 88 -0.81 -2.57 2.61
CA ALA A 88 -1.87 -3.40 2.06
C ALA A 88 -2.66 -4.13 3.14
N LEU A 89 -3.87 -4.57 2.79
CA LEU A 89 -4.65 -5.50 3.58
C LEU A 89 -4.14 -6.94 3.38
N ASP A 90 -3.90 -7.65 4.46
CA ASP A 90 -3.47 -9.06 4.43
C ASP A 90 -4.62 -10.01 4.09
N GLY A 91 -5.86 -9.63 4.43
CA GLY A 91 -7.04 -10.44 4.18
C GLY A 91 -8.28 -9.65 3.77
N THR A 92 -9.18 -10.34 3.04
CA THR A 92 -10.50 -9.85 2.66
C THR A 92 -11.45 -9.82 3.86
N PHE A 93 -12.66 -9.29 3.69
CA PHE A 93 -13.70 -9.33 4.73
C PHE A 93 -14.13 -10.76 5.09
N GLN A 94 -13.88 -11.74 4.21
CA GLN A 94 -14.08 -13.17 4.48
C GLN A 94 -12.89 -13.81 5.22
N ARG A 95 -11.86 -13.02 5.57
CA ARG A 95 -10.60 -13.48 6.20
C ARG A 95 -9.82 -14.47 5.33
N LYS A 96 -9.96 -14.37 4.00
CA LYS A 96 -9.12 -15.06 3.02
C LYS A 96 -7.95 -14.16 2.59
N PRO A 97 -6.82 -14.71 2.11
CA PRO A 97 -5.75 -13.90 1.51
C PRO A 97 -6.31 -12.89 0.49
N PHE A 98 -5.83 -11.65 0.52
CA PHE A 98 -6.25 -10.61 -0.41
C PHE A 98 -5.33 -10.57 -1.63
N GLY A 99 -5.83 -11.02 -2.79
CA GLY A 99 -5.04 -11.05 -4.00
C GLY A 99 -3.78 -11.91 -3.84
N ASN A 100 -2.66 -11.45 -4.38
CA ASN A 100 -1.35 -12.10 -4.26
C ASN A 100 -0.46 -11.45 -3.18
N ILE A 101 -1.00 -10.57 -2.32
CA ILE A 101 -0.18 -9.73 -1.43
C ILE A 101 0.69 -10.53 -0.46
N LEU A 102 0.20 -11.69 0.00
CA LEU A 102 0.94 -12.54 0.94
C LEU A 102 2.18 -13.17 0.31
N ASN A 103 2.28 -13.22 -1.02
CA ASN A 103 3.46 -13.70 -1.73
C ASN A 103 4.65 -12.73 -1.57
N LEU A 104 4.44 -11.49 -1.11
CA LEU A 104 5.54 -10.58 -0.74
C LEU A 104 6.22 -10.99 0.57
N VAL A 105 5.54 -11.70 1.48
CA VAL A 105 6.08 -12.04 2.81
C VAL A 105 7.43 -12.78 2.74
N PRO A 106 7.63 -13.81 1.90
CA PRO A 106 8.94 -14.47 1.80
C PRO A 106 10.03 -13.62 1.12
N LEU A 107 9.64 -12.56 0.40
CA LEU A 107 10.56 -11.67 -0.32
C LEU A 107 10.94 -10.43 0.51
N ALA A 108 10.07 -10.00 1.42
CA ALA A 108 10.21 -8.77 2.16
C ALA A 108 11.21 -8.89 3.33
N GLU A 109 12.10 -7.92 3.45
CA GLU A 109 13.05 -7.82 4.57
C GLU A 109 12.36 -7.46 5.90
N SER A 110 11.18 -6.84 5.85
CA SER A 110 10.42 -6.43 7.04
C SER A 110 8.92 -6.51 6.79
N VAL A 111 8.23 -7.31 7.60
CA VAL A 111 6.76 -7.39 7.63
C VAL A 111 6.25 -6.96 8.99
N VAL A 112 5.29 -6.03 9.01
CA VAL A 112 4.62 -5.59 10.24
C VAL A 112 3.11 -5.63 10.01
N LYS A 113 2.41 -6.46 10.79
CA LYS A 113 0.94 -6.48 10.83
C LYS A 113 0.46 -5.49 11.88
N LEU A 114 -0.33 -4.51 11.46
CA LEU A 114 -0.93 -3.52 12.35
C LEU A 114 -2.29 -4.00 12.85
N ASN A 115 -2.61 -3.68 14.11
CA ASN A 115 -3.92 -3.87 14.69
C ASN A 115 -4.68 -2.54 14.73
N ALA A 116 -5.99 -2.60 14.51
CA ALA A 116 -6.92 -1.50 14.76
C ALA A 116 -7.58 -1.64 16.14
N VAL A 117 -8.55 -0.79 16.44
CA VAL A 117 -9.43 -0.92 17.61
C VAL A 117 -10.77 -1.52 17.18
N CYS A 118 -11.25 -2.53 17.90
CA CYS A 118 -12.51 -3.20 17.61
C CYS A 118 -13.69 -2.28 17.92
N MET A 119 -14.54 -2.04 16.91
CA MET A 119 -15.71 -1.17 17.03
C MET A 119 -16.86 -1.76 17.87
N GLN A 120 -16.74 -3.01 18.35
CA GLN A 120 -17.75 -3.65 19.21
C GLN A 120 -17.30 -3.80 20.67
N CYS A 121 -16.05 -4.19 20.90
CA CYS A 121 -15.54 -4.49 22.24
C CYS A 121 -14.33 -3.65 22.67
N PHE A 122 -13.87 -2.73 21.81
CA PHE A 122 -12.78 -1.78 22.07
C PHE A 122 -11.40 -2.39 22.38
N LYS A 123 -11.23 -3.69 22.12
CA LYS A 123 -9.93 -4.40 22.17
C LYS A 123 -9.20 -4.31 20.82
N GLU A 124 -8.03 -4.94 20.71
CA GLU A 124 -7.33 -5.06 19.43
C GLU A 124 -8.19 -5.74 18.36
N ALA A 125 -8.18 -5.19 17.15
CA ALA A 125 -8.86 -5.71 15.97
C ALA A 125 -7.85 -6.07 14.88
N ALA A 126 -7.86 -7.35 14.49
CA ALA A 126 -6.93 -7.90 13.49
C ALA A 126 -7.60 -8.25 12.15
N TYR A 127 -8.91 -7.96 11.99
CA TYR A 127 -9.69 -8.31 10.80
C TYR A 127 -10.69 -7.21 10.44
N THR A 128 -11.04 -7.15 9.16
CA THR A 128 -12.06 -6.24 8.63
C THR A 128 -13.39 -6.99 8.48
N LYS A 129 -14.48 -6.42 9.01
CA LYS A 129 -15.84 -6.93 8.83
C LYS A 129 -16.61 -6.03 7.86
N ARG A 130 -17.18 -6.61 6.80
CA ARG A 130 -18.16 -5.93 5.95
C ARG A 130 -19.53 -5.98 6.64
N LEU A 131 -20.27 -4.86 6.66
CA LEU A 131 -21.58 -4.77 7.33
C LEU A 131 -22.77 -5.08 6.39
N GLY A 132 -22.58 -4.94 5.07
CA GLY A 132 -23.59 -5.26 4.07
C GLY A 132 -23.83 -6.78 3.92
N ALA A 133 -24.91 -7.14 3.23
CA ALA A 133 -25.33 -8.53 3.01
C ALA A 133 -24.62 -9.23 1.82
N GLU A 134 -23.70 -8.53 1.15
CA GLU A 134 -23.01 -9.05 -0.03
C GLU A 134 -22.05 -10.17 0.33
N LYS A 135 -22.06 -11.22 -0.49
CA LYS A 135 -21.18 -12.39 -0.33
C LYS A 135 -19.85 -12.23 -1.06
N GLU A 136 -19.71 -11.22 -1.94
CA GLU A 136 -18.52 -10.89 -2.73
C GLU A 136 -18.30 -9.38 -2.76
#